data_AF-A0A6N8BFA2-F1
#
_entry.id   AF-A0A6N8BFA2-F1
#
_cell.length_a   1.000
_cell.length_b   1.000
_cell.length_c   1.000
_cell.angle_alpha   90.00
_cell.angle_beta   90.00
_cell.angle_gamma   90.00
#
_symmetry.space_group_name_H-M   'P 1'
#
loop_
_entity.id
_entity.type
_entity.pdbx_description
1 polymer ?
#
loop_
_entity_poly.entity_id
_entity_poly.type
_entity_poly.pdbx_seq_one_letter_code
_entity_poly.pdbx_strand_id
1 'polypeptide(L)'
;MPSLAEVLNYFPDRSFLIHIKSNDKQEGESLAQYLKNIPQERLNQLAVYGGDDPIAILQQKLPNLRVMSKETMKKALISYMLVGWTGYVPHSMENAYFHLPQKYARILWGWPHRFIERMDNVNSVFVIVAGDGKWSEGFDTAKDLKQIPPNYTGGIWTNRIDSIAPLFNEDND
;
A
#
# COMPACT_ATOMS: atom_id res chain seq x y z
N MET A 1 23.96 9.19 -1.77
CA MET A 1 22.60 8.64 -1.58
C MET A 1 21.76 9.75 -0.99
N PRO A 2 20.58 10.08 -1.54
CA PRO A 2 19.73 11.11 -0.98
C PRO A 2 19.13 10.66 0.35
N SER A 3 18.93 11.62 1.25
CA SER A 3 18.17 11.46 2.48
C SER A 3 16.67 11.49 2.20
N LEU A 4 15.87 10.96 3.14
CA LEU A 4 14.40 11.05 3.07
C LEU A 4 13.94 12.52 2.98
N ALA A 5 14.58 13.42 3.73
CA ALA A 5 14.24 14.84 3.72
C ALA A 5 14.48 15.49 2.36
N GLU A 6 15.60 15.20 1.71
CA GLU A 6 15.88 15.71 0.36
C GLU A 6 14.82 15.22 -0.64
N VAL A 7 14.42 13.95 -0.59
CA VAL A 7 13.37 13.39 -1.47
C VAL A 7 12.02 14.05 -1.21
N LEU A 8 11.59 14.13 0.06
CA LEU A 8 10.27 14.68 0.40
C LEU A 8 10.17 16.18 0.12
N ASN A 9 11.28 16.93 0.25
CA ASN A 9 11.34 18.36 -0.08
C ASN A 9 11.37 18.60 -1.59
N TYR A 10 12.08 17.77 -2.35
CA TYR A 10 12.15 17.89 -3.80
C TYR A 10 10.81 17.52 -4.48
N PHE A 11 10.06 16.59 -3.89
CA PHE A 11 8.76 16.13 -4.39
C PHE A 11 7.62 16.42 -3.40
N PRO A 12 7.29 17.70 -3.13
CA PRO A 12 6.36 18.07 -2.06
C PRO A 12 4.93 17.57 -2.28
N ASP A 13 4.53 17.35 -3.54
CA ASP A 13 3.16 16.98 -3.92
C ASP A 13 3.03 15.52 -4.40
N ARG A 14 4.08 14.70 -4.24
CA ARG A 14 4.06 13.29 -4.69
C ARG A 14 3.85 12.34 -3.52
N SER A 15 3.02 11.33 -3.74
CA SER A 15 2.84 10.25 -2.78
C SER A 15 4.04 9.33 -2.74
N PHE A 16 4.42 8.87 -1.55
CA PHE A 16 5.54 7.94 -1.36
C PHE A 16 5.14 6.74 -0.51
N LEU A 17 5.64 5.58 -0.93
CA LEU A 17 5.69 4.39 -0.10
C LEU A 17 7.10 4.21 0.44
N ILE A 18 7.25 4.20 1.75
CA ILE A 18 8.53 4.09 2.45
C ILE A 18 8.67 2.66 2.97
N HIS A 19 9.78 2.00 2.63
CA HIS A 19 10.10 0.65 3.10
C HIS A 19 11.16 0.70 4.21
N ILE A 20 10.83 0.22 5.40
CA ILE A 20 11.79 -0.08 6.47
C ILE A 20 12.35 -1.48 6.22
N LYS A 21 13.65 -1.58 5.92
CA LYS A 21 14.27 -2.82 5.43
C LYS A 21 14.56 -3.82 6.54
N SER A 22 14.76 -3.37 7.77
CA SER A 22 15.02 -4.24 8.92
C SER A 22 13.76 -4.38 9.79
N ASN A 23 13.85 -5.25 10.79
CA ASN A 23 12.86 -5.35 11.88
C ASN A 23 13.39 -4.66 13.16
N ASP A 24 14.31 -3.70 13.03
CA ASP A 24 14.82 -2.96 14.18
C ASP A 24 13.82 -1.88 14.61
N LYS A 25 13.39 -1.96 15.86
CA LYS A 25 12.53 -0.98 16.51
C LYS A 25 13.08 0.45 16.44
N GLN A 26 14.40 0.63 16.49
CA GLN A 26 15.04 1.96 16.45
C GLN A 26 14.83 2.68 15.11
N GLU A 27 14.71 1.94 14.00
CA GLU A 27 14.37 2.54 12.70
C GLU A 27 12.97 3.14 12.72
N GLY A 28 12.00 2.44 13.34
CA GLY A 28 10.65 2.95 13.57
C GLY A 28 10.62 4.19 14.47
N GLU A 29 11.41 4.21 15.54
CA GLU A 29 11.53 5.37 16.43
C GLU A 29 12.12 6.60 15.71
N SER A 30 13.20 6.40 14.96
CA SER A 30 13.88 7.46 14.21
C SER A 30 12.97 8.05 13.13
N LEU A 31 12.27 7.18 12.38
CA LEU A 31 11.33 7.62 11.37
C LEU A 31 10.12 8.33 12.00
N ALA A 32 9.58 7.84 13.12
CA ALA A 32 8.50 8.52 13.84
C ALA A 32 8.91 9.92 14.30
N GLN A 33 10.14 10.07 14.81
CA GLN A 33 10.69 11.36 15.26
C GLN A 33 10.82 12.36 14.12
N TYR A 34 11.13 11.90 12.91
CA TYR A 34 11.15 12.75 11.72
C TYR A 34 9.73 13.09 11.24
N LEU A 35 8.87 12.08 11.07
CA LEU A 35 7.53 12.23 10.50
C LEU A 35 6.56 13.02 11.40
N LYS A 36 6.74 13.04 12.74
CA LYS A 36 5.88 13.83 13.64
C LYS A 36 5.89 15.33 13.37
N ASN A 37 6.92 15.84 12.69
CA ASN A 37 7.08 17.25 12.36
C ASN A 37 6.54 17.58 10.96
N ILE A 38 6.02 16.58 10.24
CA ILE A 38 5.46 16.75 8.89
C ILE A 38 3.97 17.09 9.02
N PRO A 39 3.45 18.08 8.26
CA PRO A 39 2.03 18.41 8.26
C PRO A 39 1.13 17.20 7.94
N GLN A 40 -0.07 17.16 8.52
CA GLN A 40 -0.99 16.03 8.35
C GLN A 40 -1.37 15.83 6.87
N GLU A 41 -1.54 16.90 6.09
CA GLU A 41 -1.83 16.80 4.66
C GLU A 41 -0.70 16.08 3.91
N ARG A 42 0.55 16.33 4.32
CA ARG A 42 1.71 15.68 3.74
C ARG A 42 1.83 14.23 4.23
N LEU A 43 1.55 13.94 5.51
CA LEU A 43 1.48 12.57 6.02
C LEU A 43 0.42 11.73 5.29
N ASN A 44 -0.70 12.34 4.89
CA ASN A 44 -1.74 11.69 4.11
C ASN A 44 -1.27 11.27 2.71
N GLN A 45 -0.11 11.72 2.22
CA GLN A 45 0.49 11.28 0.97
C GLN A 45 1.54 10.18 1.18
N LEU A 46 1.85 9.84 2.43
CA LEU A 46 2.86 8.85 2.78
C LEU A 46 2.19 7.55 3.26
N ALA A 47 2.81 6.45 2.88
CA ALA A 47 2.55 5.15 3.47
C ALA A 47 3.88 4.51 3.88
N VAL A 48 3.88 3.69 4.92
CA VAL A 48 5.09 2.99 5.38
C VAL A 48 4.83 1.50 5.50
N TYR A 49 5.77 0.68 5.05
CA TYR A 49 5.73 -0.76 5.31
C TYR A 49 7.08 -1.29 5.76
N GLY A 50 7.07 -2.42 6.46
CA GLY A 50 8.29 -3.04 6.98
C GLY A 50 8.02 -4.16 7.98
N GLY A 51 9.02 -4.44 8.82
CA GLY A 51 8.92 -5.39 9.92
C GLY A 51 7.86 -5.02 10.95
N ASP A 52 7.37 -6.00 11.71
CA ASP A 52 6.28 -5.82 12.68
C ASP A 52 6.68 -4.86 13.81
N ASP A 53 7.92 -4.92 14.30
CA ASP A 53 8.41 -4.08 15.40
C ASP A 53 8.47 -2.58 15.05
N PRO A 54 9.14 -2.13 13.97
CA PRO A 54 9.17 -0.71 13.62
C PRO A 54 7.80 -0.17 13.22
N ILE A 55 6.95 -0.99 12.57
CA ILE A 55 5.61 -0.58 12.18
C ILE A 55 4.70 -0.40 13.41
N ALA A 56 4.81 -1.27 14.42
CA ALA A 56 4.07 -1.11 15.67
C ALA A 56 4.40 0.23 16.36
N ILE A 57 5.67 0.66 16.33
CA ILE A 57 6.09 1.96 16.86
C ILE A 57 5.51 3.12 16.06
N LEU A 58 5.52 3.04 14.74
CA LEU A 58 4.91 4.07 13.90
C LEU A 58 3.42 4.19 14.16
N GLN A 59 2.69 3.06 14.22
CA GLN A 59 1.26 3.06 14.52
C GLN A 59 0.96 3.69 15.90
N GLN A 60 1.80 3.41 16.90
CA GLN A 60 1.63 3.95 18.25
C GLN A 60 1.87 5.47 18.29
N LYS A 61 2.93 5.95 17.62
CA LYS A 61 3.34 7.37 17.69
C LYS A 61 2.60 8.26 16.69
N LEU A 62 2.16 7.68 15.57
CA LEU A 62 1.54 8.36 14.44
C LEU A 62 0.31 7.57 13.98
N PRO A 63 -0.79 7.54 14.76
CA PRO A 63 -1.94 6.69 14.49
C PRO A 63 -2.65 7.02 13.15
N ASN A 64 -2.46 8.24 12.64
CA ASN A 64 -3.01 8.68 11.36
C ASN A 64 -2.10 8.34 10.16
N LEU A 65 -0.91 7.78 10.37
CA LEU A 65 -0.03 7.36 9.28
C LEU A 65 -0.48 6.01 8.73
N ARG A 66 -0.62 5.91 7.41
CA ARG A 66 -0.93 4.64 6.74
C ARG A 66 0.28 3.72 6.85
N VAL A 67 0.18 2.68 7.67
CA VAL A 67 1.27 1.72 7.87
C VAL A 67 0.84 0.29 7.59
N MET A 68 1.83 -0.58 7.34
CA MET A 68 1.58 -1.99 7.10
C MET A 68 2.78 -2.85 7.49
N SER A 69 2.49 -3.93 8.21
CA SER A 69 3.42 -5.03 8.46
C SER A 69 2.82 -6.36 8.01
N LYS A 70 3.60 -7.43 8.06
CA LYS A 70 3.09 -8.76 7.69
C LYS A 70 2.02 -9.26 8.65
N GLU A 71 2.20 -9.04 9.95
CA GLU A 71 1.23 -9.43 10.97
C GLU A 71 -0.08 -8.66 10.82
N THR A 72 0.01 -7.33 10.74
CA THR A 72 -1.16 -6.45 10.61
C THR A 72 -1.94 -6.74 9.33
N MET A 73 -1.25 -6.94 8.20
CA MET A 73 -1.87 -7.33 6.93
C MET A 73 -2.63 -8.65 7.06
N LYS A 74 -2.01 -9.69 7.63
CA LYS A 74 -2.67 -11.00 7.80
C LYS A 74 -3.93 -10.87 8.65
N LYS A 75 -3.82 -10.21 9.80
CA LYS A 75 -4.95 -10.00 10.71
C LYS A 75 -6.09 -9.27 10.01
N ALA A 76 -5.78 -8.19 9.30
CA ALA A 76 -6.76 -7.37 8.60
C ALA A 76 -7.47 -8.16 7.47
N LEU A 77 -6.71 -8.87 6.62
CA LEU A 77 -7.28 -9.67 5.54
C LEU A 77 -8.10 -10.86 6.05
N ILE A 78 -7.66 -11.55 7.11
CA ILE A 78 -8.45 -12.62 7.74
C ILE A 78 -9.76 -12.07 8.28
N SER A 79 -9.73 -10.95 9.00
CA SER A 79 -10.95 -10.29 9.48
C SER A 79 -11.88 -9.95 8.32
N TYR A 80 -11.36 -9.37 7.24
CA TYR A 80 -12.16 -9.04 6.06
C TYR A 80 -12.76 -10.27 5.39
N MET A 81 -12.02 -11.38 5.29
CA MET A 81 -12.55 -12.61 4.72
C MET A 81 -13.75 -13.17 5.50
N LEU A 82 -13.80 -12.97 6.82
CA LEU A 82 -14.89 -13.44 7.67
C LEU A 82 -16.18 -12.61 7.53
N VAL A 83 -16.06 -11.29 7.30
CA VAL A 83 -17.20 -10.36 7.39
C VAL A 83 -17.47 -9.57 6.10
N GLY A 84 -16.53 -9.51 5.17
CA GLY A 84 -16.56 -8.64 3.99
C GLY A 84 -17.66 -8.99 2.97
N TRP A 85 -18.25 -10.18 3.07
CA TRP A 85 -19.43 -10.58 2.30
C TRP A 85 -20.65 -9.70 2.62
N THR A 86 -20.72 -9.13 3.84
CA THR A 86 -21.75 -8.16 4.25
C THR A 86 -21.54 -6.76 3.68
N GLY A 87 -20.36 -6.49 3.13
CA GLY A 87 -19.93 -5.14 2.75
C GLY A 87 -19.20 -4.36 3.84
N TYR A 88 -19.16 -4.87 5.07
CA TYR A 88 -18.42 -4.26 6.17
C TYR A 88 -16.90 -4.33 5.96
N VAL A 89 -16.22 -3.22 6.22
CA VAL A 89 -14.75 -3.12 6.26
C VAL A 89 -14.32 -3.07 7.72
N PRO A 90 -13.49 -4.02 8.21
CA PRO A 90 -12.99 -3.98 9.58
C PRO A 90 -12.13 -2.74 9.84
N HIS A 91 -12.18 -2.22 11.07
CA HIS A 91 -11.35 -1.09 11.50
C HIS A 91 -9.84 -1.30 11.27
N SER A 92 -9.37 -2.55 11.33
CA SER A 92 -7.97 -2.89 11.01
C SER A 92 -7.56 -2.68 9.55
N MET A 93 -8.52 -2.39 8.67
CA MET A 93 -8.31 -2.05 7.27
C MET A 93 -8.49 -0.56 6.99
N GLU A 94 -8.84 0.26 7.97
CA GLU A 94 -8.99 1.70 7.79
C GLU A 94 -7.64 2.40 7.89
N ASN A 95 -7.44 3.46 7.12
CA ASN A 95 -6.22 4.26 7.13
C ASN A 95 -4.94 3.41 7.05
N ALA A 96 -4.90 2.47 6.11
CA ALA A 96 -3.82 1.48 6.00
C ALA A 96 -3.25 1.40 4.58
N TYR A 97 -2.08 0.78 4.48
CA TYR A 97 -1.50 0.37 3.20
C TYR A 97 -1.58 -1.14 3.07
N PHE A 98 -1.84 -1.65 1.87
CA PHE A 98 -1.84 -3.07 1.56
C PHE A 98 -1.12 -3.30 0.25
N HIS A 99 -0.31 -4.36 0.20
CA HIS A 99 0.07 -4.95 -1.08
C HIS A 99 -0.11 -6.46 -1.04
N LEU A 100 -0.71 -7.01 -2.09
CA LEU A 100 -1.04 -8.43 -2.15
C LEU A 100 -0.85 -8.96 -3.56
N PRO A 101 -0.28 -10.18 -3.73
CA PRO A 101 -0.24 -10.82 -5.03
C PRO A 101 -1.64 -10.95 -5.61
N GLN A 102 -1.81 -10.54 -6.86
CA GLN A 102 -3.12 -10.46 -7.49
C GLN A 102 -3.89 -11.79 -7.44
N LYS A 103 -3.19 -12.93 -7.53
CA LYS A 103 -3.81 -14.27 -7.42
C LYS A 103 -4.58 -14.46 -6.11
N TYR A 104 -4.13 -13.86 -5.00
CA TYR A 104 -4.80 -13.92 -3.70
C TYR A 104 -5.87 -12.83 -3.56
N ALA A 105 -5.74 -11.71 -4.26
CA ALA A 105 -6.77 -10.67 -4.23
C ALA A 105 -8.13 -11.15 -4.80
N ARG A 106 -8.11 -12.13 -5.70
CA ARG A 106 -9.32 -12.70 -6.35
C ARG A 106 -10.32 -13.34 -5.40
N ILE A 107 -9.91 -13.74 -4.20
CA ILE A 107 -10.83 -14.33 -3.20
C ILE A 107 -11.43 -13.28 -2.26
N LEU A 108 -11.01 -12.01 -2.35
CA LEU A 108 -11.53 -10.95 -1.51
C LEU A 108 -12.95 -10.59 -1.93
N TRP A 109 -13.83 -10.46 -0.95
CA TRP A 109 -15.22 -10.07 -1.19
C TRP A 109 -15.30 -8.73 -1.93
N GLY A 110 -16.03 -8.71 -3.05
CA GLY A 110 -16.19 -7.52 -3.88
C GLY A 110 -15.05 -7.27 -4.86
N TRP A 111 -14.04 -8.14 -4.94
CA TRP A 111 -12.94 -7.99 -5.88
C TRP A 111 -13.43 -7.94 -7.35
N PRO A 112 -12.85 -7.08 -8.21
CA PRO A 112 -11.88 -6.02 -7.89
C PRO A 112 -12.56 -4.71 -7.47
N HIS A 113 -13.57 -4.24 -8.22
CA HIS A 113 -14.03 -2.86 -8.16
C HIS A 113 -14.66 -2.46 -6.82
N ARG A 114 -15.61 -3.25 -6.31
CA ARG A 114 -16.27 -2.95 -5.03
C ARG A 114 -15.29 -3.04 -3.87
N PHE A 115 -14.30 -3.93 -3.96
CA PHE A 115 -13.26 -4.03 -2.95
C PHE A 115 -12.38 -2.78 -2.93
N ILE A 116 -11.92 -2.31 -4.09
CA ILE A 116 -11.10 -1.09 -4.18
C ILE A 116 -11.90 0.13 -3.70
N GLU A 117 -13.14 0.29 -4.16
CA GLU A 117 -14.03 1.37 -3.70
C GLU A 117 -14.20 1.37 -2.17
N ARG A 118 -14.33 0.18 -1.56
CA ARG A 118 -14.39 0.05 -0.09
C ARG A 118 -13.10 0.50 0.59
N MET A 119 -11.94 0.20 0.02
CA MET A 119 -10.65 0.64 0.56
C MET A 119 -10.50 2.16 0.45
N ASP A 120 -10.87 2.74 -0.70
CA ASP A 120 -10.84 4.19 -0.92
C ASP A 120 -11.71 4.94 0.09
N ASN A 121 -12.92 4.42 0.35
CA ASN A 121 -13.87 4.99 1.33
C ASN A 121 -13.34 5.01 2.77
N VAL A 122 -12.36 4.17 3.10
CA VAL A 122 -11.74 4.11 4.43
C VAL A 122 -10.31 4.65 4.46
N ASN A 123 -9.93 5.43 3.45
CA ASN A 123 -8.59 6.02 3.31
C ASN A 123 -7.47 4.96 3.27
N SER A 124 -7.70 3.82 2.63
CA SER A 124 -6.72 2.75 2.51
C SER A 124 -6.27 2.55 1.07
N VAL A 125 -4.95 2.37 0.90
CA VAL A 125 -4.36 2.13 -0.41
C VAL A 125 -4.07 0.65 -0.58
N PHE A 126 -4.65 0.06 -1.61
CA PHE A 126 -4.42 -1.33 -1.97
C PHE A 126 -3.67 -1.43 -3.29
N VAL A 127 -2.55 -2.14 -3.26
CA VAL A 127 -1.67 -2.33 -4.42
C VAL A 127 -1.60 -3.82 -4.77
N ILE A 128 -1.85 -4.16 -6.03
CA ILE A 128 -1.54 -5.50 -6.51
C ILE A 128 -0.07 -5.61 -6.89
N VAL A 129 0.54 -6.72 -6.47
CA VAL A 129 1.86 -7.16 -6.94
C VAL A 129 1.69 -8.38 -7.83
N ALA A 130 2.65 -8.59 -8.72
CA ALA A 130 2.77 -9.82 -9.49
C ALA A 130 3.31 -10.96 -8.60
N GLY A 131 3.62 -12.10 -9.22
CA GLY A 131 4.35 -13.17 -8.55
C GLY A 131 3.55 -13.98 -7.53
N ASP A 132 4.28 -14.65 -6.64
CA ASP A 132 3.72 -15.65 -5.72
C ASP A 132 3.55 -15.19 -4.26
N GLY A 133 4.08 -14.02 -3.90
CA GLY A 133 4.07 -13.46 -2.55
C GLY A 133 5.33 -13.70 -1.73
N LYS A 134 6.36 -14.35 -2.29
CA LYS A 134 7.71 -14.38 -1.67
C LYS A 134 8.40 -13.02 -1.75
N TRP A 135 8.19 -12.32 -2.86
CA TRP A 135 8.70 -10.99 -3.13
C TRP A 135 7.60 -10.13 -3.76
N SER A 136 7.74 -8.81 -3.64
CA SER A 136 6.88 -7.84 -4.33
C SER A 136 7.35 -7.71 -5.78
N GLU A 137 6.94 -8.64 -6.62
CA GLU A 137 7.24 -8.62 -8.06
C GLU A 137 6.38 -7.58 -8.79
N GLY A 138 6.95 -6.96 -9.82
CA GLY A 138 6.28 -5.96 -10.63
C GLY A 138 5.51 -6.56 -11.80
N PHE A 139 4.42 -5.89 -12.20
CA PHE A 139 3.85 -6.02 -13.53
C PHE A 139 4.75 -5.23 -14.49
N ASP A 140 5.68 -5.91 -15.16
CA ASP A 140 6.80 -5.27 -15.85
C ASP A 140 6.70 -5.35 -17.39
N THR A 141 5.73 -6.11 -17.91
CA THR A 141 5.49 -6.27 -19.36
C THR A 141 4.04 -6.00 -19.75
N ALA A 142 3.81 -5.68 -21.03
CA ALA A 142 2.46 -5.57 -21.60
C ALA A 142 1.63 -6.86 -21.43
N LYS A 143 2.27 -8.03 -21.36
CA LYS A 143 1.59 -9.30 -21.11
C LYS A 143 1.08 -9.39 -19.67
N ASP A 144 1.79 -8.80 -18.72
CA ASP A 144 1.39 -8.80 -17.31
C ASP A 144 0.13 -7.97 -17.10
N LEU A 145 -0.03 -6.87 -17.84
CA LEU A 145 -1.24 -6.04 -17.79
C LEU A 145 -2.51 -6.80 -18.16
N LYS A 146 -2.42 -7.81 -19.05
CA LYS A 146 -3.56 -8.68 -19.39
C LYS A 146 -4.07 -9.52 -18.21
N GLN A 147 -3.26 -9.65 -17.15
CA GLN A 147 -3.68 -10.34 -15.94
C GLN A 147 -4.51 -9.41 -15.04
N ILE A 148 -4.30 -8.10 -15.12
CA ILE A 148 -5.00 -7.10 -14.32
C ILE A 148 -6.45 -7.03 -14.81
N PRO A 149 -7.44 -6.99 -13.89
CA PRO A 149 -8.82 -6.82 -14.30
C PRO A 149 -9.04 -5.53 -15.11
N PRO A 150 -9.92 -5.53 -16.12
CA PRO A 150 -10.23 -4.32 -16.87
C PRO A 150 -10.78 -3.24 -15.92
N ASN A 151 -10.51 -1.96 -16.19
CA ASN A 151 -10.93 -0.81 -15.37
C ASN A 151 -10.50 -0.91 -13.88
N TYR A 152 -9.35 -1.53 -13.61
CA TYR A 152 -8.81 -1.60 -12.26
C TYR A 152 -8.31 -0.22 -11.81
N THR A 153 -8.83 0.28 -10.69
CA THR A 153 -8.54 1.63 -10.17
C THR A 153 -7.58 1.64 -8.98
N GLY A 154 -7.16 0.47 -8.50
CA GLY A 154 -6.21 0.36 -7.40
C GLY A 154 -4.75 0.55 -7.85
N GLY A 155 -3.81 0.44 -6.91
CA GLY A 155 -2.40 0.59 -7.24
C GLY A 155 -1.82 -0.65 -7.93
N ILE A 156 -0.86 -0.44 -8.84
CA ILE A 156 -0.13 -1.49 -9.55
C ILE A 156 1.35 -1.36 -9.20
N TRP A 157 1.96 -2.43 -8.73
CA TRP A 157 3.40 -2.46 -8.49
C TRP A 157 4.14 -2.75 -9.80
N THR A 158 5.12 -1.92 -10.17
CA THR A 158 5.94 -2.12 -11.37
C THR A 158 7.36 -1.60 -11.16
N ASN A 159 8.32 -2.27 -11.80
CA ASN A 159 9.71 -1.82 -11.93
C ASN A 159 9.94 -1.04 -13.23
N ARG A 160 8.94 -0.99 -14.13
CA ARG A 160 9.05 -0.43 -15.49
C ARG A 160 7.95 0.58 -15.78
N ILE A 161 7.83 1.59 -14.91
CA ILE A 161 6.82 2.65 -15.05
C ILE A 161 6.91 3.37 -16.40
N ASP A 162 8.12 3.47 -16.95
CA ASP A 162 8.42 4.05 -18.28
C ASP A 162 7.70 3.33 -19.42
N SER A 163 7.47 2.02 -19.29
CA SER A 163 6.84 1.17 -20.31
C SER A 163 5.39 0.82 -19.97
N ILE A 164 5.06 0.77 -18.67
CA ILE A 164 3.75 0.30 -18.20
C ILE A 164 2.72 1.44 -18.13
N ALA A 165 3.12 2.64 -17.70
CA ALA A 165 2.18 3.75 -17.58
C ALA A 165 1.51 4.14 -18.91
N PRO A 166 2.22 4.23 -20.06
CA PRO A 166 1.57 4.58 -21.33
C PRO A 166 0.50 3.57 -21.75
N LEU A 167 0.80 2.27 -21.62
CA LEU A 167 -0.09 1.18 -22.02
C LEU A 167 -1.36 1.13 -21.17
N PHE A 168 -1.24 1.43 -19.87
CA PHE A 168 -2.39 1.39 -18.97
C PHE A 168 -3.33 2.59 -19.15
N ASN A 169 -2.82 3.73 -19.64
CA ASN A 169 -3.65 4.90 -19.93
C ASN A 169 -4.41 4.77 -21.26
N GLU A 170 -3.84 4.11 -22.27
CA GLU A 170 -4.50 3.90 -23.56
C GLU A 170 -5.71 2.95 -23.49
N ASP A 171 -5.74 2.00 -22.56
CA ASP A 171 -6.84 1.04 -22.39
C ASP A 171 -8.06 1.61 -21.62
N ASN A 172 -7.97 2.83 -21.07
CA ASN A 172 -9.02 3.46 -20.26
C ASN A 172 -9.74 4.65 -20.94
N ASP A 173 -9.40 4.97 -22.19
CA ASP A 173 -10.10 5.93 -23.07
C ASP A 173 -10.94 5.18 -24.15
#